data_AF-A0AA51L8P1-F1
#
_entry.id   AF-A0AA51L8P1-F1
#
_cell.length_a   1.000
_cell.length_b   1.000
_cell.length_c   1.000
_cell.angle_alpha   90.00
_cell.angle_beta   90.00
_cell.angle_gamma   90.00
#
_symmetry.space_group_name_H-M   'P 1'
#
loop_
_entity.id
_entity.type
_entity.pdbx_description
1 polymer ?
#
loop_
_entity_poly.entity_id
_entity_poly.type
_entity_poly.pdbx_seq_one_letter_code
_entity_poly.pdbx_strand_id
1 'polypeptide(L)'
;MSSSVNIEKKQKYREEWVLLLKNSKDKSITELRSINSKVYIWLYRNDKEWFKNNTPSTKKVTSDKGITRINWEKRDQEMAKQVELIVTSILSEKYKLIRVTKNEIGRRLGKLASLSKGLEQLPKTKELLNQSIESVEQFQIRRIKNVIRGFNKTKSSIKEWEVVRAAGLKTHSAEKLRTHIHEEIYKDCKNENIIF
;
A
#
# COMPACT_ATOMS: atom_id res chain seq x y z
N MET A 1 -48.14 -30.03 21.14
CA MET A 1 -47.48 -29.19 22.17
C MET A 1 -46.35 -28.31 21.62
N SER A 2 -45.56 -28.72 20.61
CA SER A 2 -44.48 -27.88 20.02
C SER A 2 -44.94 -26.57 19.35
N SER A 3 -46.17 -26.48 18.86
CA SER A 3 -46.65 -25.29 18.14
C SER A 3 -46.94 -24.10 19.07
N SER A 4 -47.50 -24.30 20.27
CA SER A 4 -47.76 -23.20 21.22
C SER A 4 -46.48 -22.58 21.80
N VAL A 5 -45.46 -23.40 22.07
CA VAL A 5 -44.17 -22.93 22.60
C VAL A 5 -43.45 -22.03 21.59
N ASN A 6 -43.61 -22.31 20.29
CA ASN A 6 -43.04 -21.48 19.23
C ASN A 6 -43.79 -20.15 19.09
N ILE A 7 -45.11 -20.14 19.28
CA ILE A 7 -45.95 -18.93 19.23
C ILE A 7 -45.64 -17.97 20.39
N GLU A 8 -45.53 -18.47 21.63
CA GLU A 8 -45.16 -17.63 22.79
C GLU A 8 -43.77 -17.04 22.64
N LYS A 9 -42.80 -17.85 22.20
CA LYS A 9 -41.42 -17.38 21.95
C LYS A 9 -41.36 -16.33 20.85
N LYS A 10 -42.16 -16.52 19.79
CA LYS A 10 -42.32 -15.56 18.70
C LYS A 10 -42.84 -14.24 19.23
N GLN A 11 -43.93 -14.26 20.00
CA GLN A 11 -44.54 -13.06 20.54
C GLN A 11 -43.61 -12.31 21.50
N LYS A 12 -42.94 -13.03 22.39
CA LYS A 12 -41.93 -12.45 23.30
C LYS A 12 -40.82 -11.71 22.54
N TYR A 13 -40.27 -12.31 21.50
CA TYR A 13 -39.20 -11.66 20.74
C TYR A 13 -39.69 -10.48 19.90
N ARG A 14 -40.95 -10.50 19.43
CA ARG A 14 -41.57 -9.33 18.81
C ARG A 14 -41.65 -8.15 19.78
N GLU A 15 -42.09 -8.40 21.00
CA GLU A 15 -42.20 -7.38 22.05
C GLU A 15 -40.84 -6.82 22.46
N GLU A 16 -39.85 -7.70 22.67
CA GLU A 16 -38.47 -7.28 22.96
C GLU A 16 -37.90 -6.40 21.83
N TRP A 17 -38.18 -6.74 20.57
CA TRP A 17 -37.73 -5.97 19.41
C TRP A 17 -38.43 -4.59 19.31
N VAL A 18 -39.75 -4.54 19.48
CA VAL A 18 -40.51 -3.28 19.47
C VAL A 18 -40.09 -2.37 20.63
N LEU A 19 -39.87 -2.94 21.82
CA LEU A 19 -39.39 -2.19 22.99
C LEU A 19 -37.99 -1.61 22.74
N LEU A 20 -37.10 -2.41 22.14
CA LEU A 20 -35.76 -1.98 21.77
C LEU A 20 -35.81 -0.82 20.77
N LEU A 21 -36.70 -0.86 19.77
CA LEU A 21 -36.89 0.23 18.82
C LEU A 21 -37.44 1.50 19.49
N LYS A 22 -38.39 1.37 20.42
CA LYS A 22 -38.96 2.50 21.17
C LYS A 22 -37.91 3.20 22.05
N ASN A 23 -37.04 2.42 22.69
CA ASN A 23 -36.02 2.90 23.62
C ASN A 23 -34.73 3.38 22.92
N SER A 24 -34.62 3.23 21.60
CA SER A 24 -33.39 3.54 20.86
C SER A 24 -33.71 4.16 19.50
N LYS A 25 -34.51 5.24 19.52
CA LYS A 25 -34.95 5.97 18.32
C LYS A 25 -33.81 6.51 17.45
N ASP A 26 -32.64 6.77 18.03
CA ASP A 26 -31.48 7.35 17.33
C ASP A 26 -30.42 6.32 16.90
N LYS A 27 -30.61 5.03 17.20
CA LYS A 27 -29.61 4.00 16.91
C LYS A 27 -29.85 3.36 15.54
N SER A 28 -28.75 3.06 14.84
CA SER A 28 -28.79 2.29 13.59
C SER A 28 -29.16 0.83 13.85
N ILE A 29 -29.70 0.14 12.82
CA ILE A 29 -30.01 -1.29 12.91
C ILE A 29 -28.76 -2.12 13.27
N THR A 30 -27.58 -1.70 12.84
CA THR A 30 -26.31 -2.36 13.18
C THR A 30 -26.01 -2.29 14.68
N GLU A 31 -26.31 -1.15 15.31
CA GLU A 31 -26.18 -0.96 16.77
C GLU A 31 -27.30 -1.70 17.52
N LEU A 32 -28.53 -1.70 17.00
CA LEU A 32 -29.63 -2.48 17.58
C LEU A 32 -29.34 -3.98 17.55
N ARG A 33 -28.70 -4.46 16.47
CA ARG A 33 -28.23 -5.85 16.34
C ARG A 33 -27.17 -6.19 17.39
N SER A 34 -26.26 -5.27 17.73
CA SER A 34 -25.26 -5.54 18.76
C SER A 34 -25.87 -5.54 20.16
N ILE A 35 -26.90 -4.73 20.41
CA ILE A 35 -27.60 -4.65 21.70
C ILE A 35 -28.39 -5.92 22.01
N ASN A 36 -29.12 -6.49 21.05
CA ASN A 36 -29.83 -7.75 21.25
C ASN A 36 -29.72 -8.68 20.03
N SER A 37 -28.52 -9.25 19.86
CA SER A 37 -28.18 -10.15 18.75
C SER A 37 -29.04 -11.42 18.73
N LYS A 38 -29.42 -11.93 19.90
CA LYS A 38 -30.24 -13.13 20.06
C LYS A 38 -31.63 -12.95 19.45
N VAL A 39 -32.33 -11.87 19.80
CA VAL A 39 -33.66 -11.54 19.26
C VAL A 39 -33.58 -11.25 17.77
N TYR A 40 -32.59 -10.47 17.35
CA TYR A 40 -32.35 -10.14 15.95
C TYR A 40 -32.20 -11.39 15.08
N ILE A 41 -31.28 -12.29 15.45
CA ILE A 41 -30.98 -13.50 14.67
C ILE A 41 -32.20 -14.43 14.63
N TRP A 42 -32.91 -14.56 15.74
CA TRP A 42 -34.07 -15.45 15.79
C TRP A 42 -35.22 -14.93 14.91
N LEU A 43 -35.59 -13.65 15.02
CA LEU A 43 -36.66 -13.05 14.22
C LEU A 43 -36.30 -13.04 12.73
N TYR A 44 -35.05 -12.73 12.38
CA TYR A 44 -34.58 -12.76 11.00
C TYR A 44 -34.73 -14.16 10.35
N ARG A 45 -34.50 -15.23 11.13
CA ARG A 45 -34.56 -16.63 10.65
C ARG A 45 -35.96 -17.23 10.69
N ASN A 46 -36.77 -16.87 11.68
CA ASN A 46 -38.04 -17.57 11.99
C ASN A 46 -39.29 -16.72 11.76
N ASP A 47 -39.18 -15.39 11.66
CA ASP A 47 -40.31 -14.46 11.50
C ASP A 47 -39.95 -13.29 10.57
N LYS A 48 -39.38 -13.64 9.41
CA LYS A 48 -38.71 -12.72 8.49
C LYS A 48 -39.62 -11.61 7.95
N GLU A 49 -40.87 -11.93 7.62
CA GLU A 49 -41.81 -10.94 7.07
C GLU A 49 -42.22 -9.91 8.12
N TRP A 50 -42.62 -10.37 9.30
CA TRP A 50 -42.95 -9.47 10.41
C TRP A 50 -41.73 -8.62 10.79
N PHE A 51 -40.54 -9.24 10.87
CA PHE A 51 -39.31 -8.53 11.20
C PHE A 51 -38.97 -7.43 10.20
N LYS A 52 -39.12 -7.69 8.89
CA LYS A 52 -38.92 -6.67 7.85
C LYS A 52 -39.94 -5.54 7.93
N ASN A 53 -41.20 -5.85 8.21
CA ASN A 53 -42.27 -4.85 8.30
C ASN A 53 -42.18 -3.99 9.56
N ASN A 54 -41.62 -4.53 10.65
CA ASN A 54 -41.53 -3.86 11.95
C ASN A 54 -40.13 -3.34 12.27
N THR A 55 -39.17 -3.52 11.37
CA THR A 55 -37.85 -2.88 11.46
C THR A 55 -37.83 -1.76 10.46
N PRO A 56 -37.55 -0.50 10.85
CA PRO A 56 -37.35 0.58 9.89
C PRO A 56 -36.34 0.11 8.86
N SER A 57 -36.70 0.16 7.56
CA SER A 57 -35.71 -0.08 6.52
C SER A 57 -34.54 0.83 6.82
N THR A 58 -33.31 0.31 6.86
CA THR A 58 -32.15 1.19 6.80
C THR A 58 -32.42 2.06 5.59
N LYS A 59 -32.69 3.36 5.79
CA LYS A 59 -32.33 4.31 4.75
C LYS A 59 -30.93 3.86 4.38
N LYS A 60 -30.73 3.40 3.14
CA LYS A 60 -29.37 3.32 2.63
C LYS A 60 -28.81 4.65 3.05
N VAL A 61 -27.82 4.63 3.94
CA VAL A 61 -27.05 5.82 4.18
C VAL A 61 -26.39 5.99 2.82
N THR A 62 -27.08 6.66 1.89
CA THR A 62 -26.41 7.53 0.96
C THR A 62 -25.50 8.29 1.89
N SER A 63 -24.22 8.04 1.76
CA SER A 63 -23.20 8.73 2.50
C SER A 63 -23.23 10.20 2.06
N ASP A 64 -24.30 10.90 2.44
CA ASP A 64 -24.48 12.34 2.37
C ASP A 64 -23.82 12.99 3.58
N LYS A 65 -23.18 12.21 4.46
CA LYS A 65 -21.96 12.65 5.15
C LYS A 65 -20.85 12.77 4.13
N GLY A 66 -20.94 13.81 3.30
CA GLY A 66 -19.94 14.25 2.36
C GLY A 66 -19.22 13.11 1.65
N ILE A 67 -19.75 12.67 0.50
CA ILE A 67 -18.84 12.49 -0.64
C ILE A 67 -18.21 13.86 -0.84
N THR A 68 -17.19 14.16 -0.04
CA THR A 68 -16.24 15.22 -0.29
C THR A 68 -15.75 14.82 -1.66
N ARG A 69 -16.24 15.51 -2.70
CA ARG A 69 -15.86 15.25 -4.09
C ARG A 69 -14.35 15.12 -4.07
N ILE A 70 -13.84 13.88 -4.12
CA ILE A 70 -12.42 13.63 -3.86
C ILE A 70 -11.73 14.36 -4.99
N ASN A 71 -11.03 15.44 -4.64
CA ASN A 71 -10.25 16.17 -5.61
C ASN A 71 -9.05 15.28 -5.93
N TRP A 72 -9.25 14.42 -6.93
CA TRP A 72 -8.26 13.45 -7.39
C TRP A 72 -6.98 14.14 -7.82
N GLU A 73 -7.07 15.32 -8.42
CA GLU A 73 -5.89 16.11 -8.77
C GLU A 73 -5.09 16.51 -7.53
N LYS A 74 -5.73 17.10 -6.51
CA LYS A 74 -5.04 17.47 -5.26
C LYS A 74 -4.46 16.23 -4.56
N ARG A 75 -5.19 15.12 -4.58
CA ARG A 75 -4.75 13.86 -3.99
C ARG A 75 -3.55 13.27 -4.73
N ASP A 76 -3.55 13.33 -6.05
CA ASP A 76 -2.46 12.86 -6.92
C ASP A 76 -1.21 13.72 -6.72
N GLN A 77 -1.35 15.05 -6.68
CA GLN A 77 -0.23 15.94 -6.37
C GLN A 77 0.39 15.66 -4.99
N GLU A 78 -0.43 15.49 -3.96
CA GLU A 78 0.06 15.17 -2.61
C GLU A 78 0.72 13.79 -2.56
N MET A 79 0.16 12.80 -3.26
CA MET A 79 0.74 11.47 -3.30
C MET A 79 2.07 11.45 -4.06
N ALA A 80 2.19 12.19 -5.17
CA ALA A 80 3.42 12.32 -5.93
C ALA A 80 4.53 12.94 -5.06
N LYS A 81 4.26 14.01 -4.30
CA LYS A 81 5.21 14.60 -3.35
C LYS A 81 5.69 13.59 -2.30
N GLN A 82 4.77 12.82 -1.73
CA GLN A 82 5.13 11.80 -0.74
C GLN A 82 6.00 10.70 -1.36
N VAL A 83 5.69 10.26 -2.59
CA VAL A 83 6.51 9.30 -3.33
C VAL A 83 7.91 9.86 -3.58
N GLU A 84 8.03 11.10 -4.04
CA GLU A 84 9.30 11.76 -4.32
C GLU A 84 10.20 11.84 -3.08
N LEU A 85 9.65 12.21 -1.93
CA LEU A 85 10.37 12.23 -0.66
C LEU A 85 10.90 10.85 -0.28
N ILE A 86 10.08 9.80 -0.47
CA ILE A 86 10.50 8.43 -0.18
C ILE A 86 11.57 7.95 -1.14
N VAL A 87 11.45 8.22 -2.44
CA VAL A 87 12.46 7.89 -3.43
C VAL A 87 13.78 8.58 -3.08
N THR A 88 13.74 9.88 -2.79
CA THR A 88 14.92 10.66 -2.37
C THR A 88 15.54 10.10 -1.10
N SER A 89 14.73 9.72 -0.11
CA SER A 89 15.20 9.06 1.12
C SER A 89 15.90 7.73 0.83
N ILE A 90 15.37 6.90 -0.08
CA ILE A 90 15.99 5.62 -0.46
C ILE A 90 17.33 5.85 -1.17
N LEU A 91 17.40 6.86 -2.05
CA LEU A 91 18.60 7.15 -2.85
C LEU A 91 19.71 7.83 -2.05
N SER A 92 19.36 8.57 -0.99
CA SER A 92 20.31 9.26 -0.10
C SER A 92 20.88 8.38 1.02
N GLU A 93 20.38 7.15 1.18
CA GLU A 93 20.87 6.20 2.20
C GLU A 93 22.33 5.84 1.96
N LYS A 94 23.19 6.17 2.93
CA LYS A 94 24.65 6.04 2.79
C LYS A 94 25.15 4.65 3.14
N TYR A 95 24.53 4.01 4.13
CA TYR A 95 25.07 2.79 4.74
C TYR A 95 24.55 1.53 4.05
N LYS A 96 23.31 1.55 3.57
CA LYS A 96 22.67 0.39 2.97
C LYS A 96 21.91 0.76 1.72
N LEU A 97 22.39 0.27 0.58
CA LEU A 97 21.68 0.45 -0.67
C LEU A 97 20.40 -0.38 -0.67
N ILE A 98 19.28 0.30 -0.90
CA ILE A 98 17.95 -0.29 -1.00
C ILE A 98 17.44 -0.02 -2.40
N ARG A 99 16.93 -1.06 -3.08
CA ARG A 99 16.37 -0.91 -4.42
C ARG A 99 15.06 -0.13 -4.35
N VAL A 100 14.93 0.89 -5.18
CA VAL A 100 13.69 1.64 -5.34
C VAL A 100 12.69 0.74 -6.07
N THR A 101 11.67 0.27 -5.37
CA THR A 101 10.60 -0.54 -5.96
C THR A 101 9.25 -0.02 -5.52
N LYS A 102 8.21 -0.29 -6.32
CA LYS A 102 6.83 0.03 -5.97
C LYS A 102 6.45 -0.48 -4.57
N ASN A 103 6.85 -1.71 -4.26
CA ASN A 103 6.56 -2.32 -2.96
C ASN A 103 7.29 -1.62 -1.82
N GLU A 104 8.57 -1.29 -1.98
CA GLU A 104 9.35 -0.60 -0.95
C GLU A 104 8.81 0.82 -0.71
N ILE A 105 8.48 1.56 -1.77
CA ILE A 105 7.86 2.88 -1.67
C ILE A 105 6.51 2.76 -0.95
N GLY A 106 5.64 1.86 -1.40
CA GLY A 106 4.33 1.64 -0.77
C GLY A 106 4.42 1.23 0.69
N ARG A 107 5.42 0.43 1.06
CA ARG A 107 5.67 -0.02 2.43
C ARG A 107 6.06 1.15 3.32
N ARG A 108 7.01 2.00 2.88
CA ARG A 108 7.43 3.19 3.63
C ARG A 108 6.31 4.23 3.76
N LEU A 109 5.44 4.33 2.75
CA LEU A 109 4.26 5.21 2.79
C LEU A 109 3.11 4.67 3.65
N GLY A 110 3.10 3.37 3.99
CA GLY A 110 1.92 2.72 4.59
C GLY A 110 0.72 2.63 3.64
N LYS A 111 0.94 2.75 2.32
CA LYS A 111 -0.10 2.89 1.28
C LYS A 111 0.01 1.86 0.15
N LEU A 112 0.59 0.69 0.43
CA LEU A 112 0.74 -0.43 -0.52
C LEU A 112 -0.53 -0.73 -1.33
N ALA A 113 -1.68 -0.82 -0.66
CA ALA A 113 -2.97 -1.10 -1.31
C ALA A 113 -3.41 0.02 -2.27
N SER A 114 -3.16 1.28 -1.90
CA SER A 114 -3.48 2.42 -2.76
C SER A 114 -2.60 2.45 -4.00
N LEU A 115 -1.30 2.15 -3.87
CA LEU A 115 -0.40 2.06 -5.03
C LEU A 115 -0.68 0.82 -5.89
N SER A 116 -1.19 -0.28 -5.33
CA SER A 116 -1.48 -1.48 -6.12
C SER A 116 -2.79 -1.37 -6.90
N LYS A 117 -3.86 -0.84 -6.28
CA LYS A 117 -5.22 -0.84 -6.85
C LYS A 117 -5.73 0.53 -7.31
N GLY A 118 -5.11 1.62 -6.89
CA GLY A 118 -5.63 2.99 -7.06
C GLY A 118 -4.86 3.89 -8.03
N LEU A 119 -3.82 3.38 -8.71
CA LEU A 119 -2.94 4.20 -9.55
C LEU A 119 -3.60 4.76 -10.81
N GLU A 120 -4.65 4.13 -11.34
CA GLU A 120 -5.33 4.65 -12.54
C GLU A 120 -6.00 6.01 -12.31
N GLN A 121 -6.28 6.36 -11.05
CA GLN A 121 -6.83 7.66 -10.66
C GLN A 121 -5.74 8.67 -10.25
N LEU A 122 -4.46 8.28 -10.36
CA LEU A 122 -3.30 9.05 -9.89
C LEU A 122 -2.21 9.09 -10.98
N PRO A 123 -2.48 9.72 -12.15
CA PRO A 123 -1.58 9.71 -13.29
C PRO A 123 -0.20 10.29 -13.00
N LYS A 124 -0.09 11.39 -12.24
CA LYS A 124 1.21 12.00 -11.89
C LYS A 124 2.02 11.08 -10.98
N THR A 125 1.37 10.49 -9.98
CA THR A 125 2.00 9.49 -9.11
C THR A 125 2.47 8.28 -9.91
N LYS A 126 1.64 7.80 -10.85
CA LYS A 126 1.95 6.65 -11.71
C LYS A 126 3.17 6.92 -12.58
N GLU A 127 3.24 8.09 -13.20
CA GLU A 127 4.38 8.53 -13.99
C GLU A 127 5.66 8.61 -13.16
N LEU A 128 5.61 9.29 -12.00
CA LEU A 128 6.75 9.41 -11.10
C LEU A 128 7.27 8.05 -10.63
N LEU A 129 6.37 7.12 -10.29
CA LEU A 129 6.75 5.76 -9.93
C LEU A 129 7.45 5.04 -11.08
N ASN A 130 6.92 5.13 -12.30
CA ASN A 130 7.52 4.48 -13.46
C ASN A 130 8.92 5.02 -13.77
N GLN A 131 9.15 6.32 -13.55
CA GLN A 131 10.46 6.95 -13.72
C GLN A 131 11.45 6.60 -12.59
N SER A 132 10.94 6.35 -11.37
CA SER A 132 11.77 6.17 -10.18
C SER A 132 12.11 4.70 -9.86
N ILE A 133 11.27 3.75 -10.27
CA ILE A 133 11.46 2.33 -9.94
C ILE A 133 12.68 1.79 -10.69
N GLU A 134 13.56 1.13 -9.93
CA GLU A 134 14.73 0.48 -10.48
C GLU A 134 14.42 -0.96 -10.90
N SER A 135 14.86 -1.31 -12.11
CA SER A 135 15.03 -2.70 -12.50
C SER A 135 16.10 -3.39 -11.64
N VAL A 136 16.16 -4.73 -11.71
CA VAL A 136 17.26 -5.49 -11.06
C VAL A 136 18.62 -4.98 -11.55
N GLU A 137 18.74 -4.73 -12.85
CA GLU A 137 19.97 -4.32 -13.51
C GLU A 137 20.39 -2.90 -13.13
N GLN A 138 19.46 -1.93 -13.13
CA GLN A 138 19.74 -0.57 -12.69
C GLN A 138 20.24 -0.53 -11.25
N PHE A 139 19.63 -1.34 -10.36
CA PHE A 139 20.09 -1.45 -8.98
C PHE A 139 21.47 -2.11 -8.86
N GLN A 140 21.76 -3.13 -9.67
CA GLN A 140 23.10 -3.74 -9.75
C GLN A 140 24.15 -2.70 -10.19
N ILE A 141 23.86 -1.91 -11.22
CA ILE A 141 24.72 -0.81 -11.69
C ILE A 141 24.94 0.22 -10.58
N ARG A 142 23.89 0.64 -9.86
CA ARG A 142 24.04 1.58 -8.73
C ARG A 142 24.92 1.01 -7.61
N ARG A 143 24.81 -0.29 -7.31
CA ARG A 143 25.70 -0.95 -6.35
C ARG A 143 27.16 -0.96 -6.81
N ILE A 144 27.40 -1.30 -8.08
CA ILE A 144 28.75 -1.25 -8.70
C ILE A 144 29.35 0.16 -8.53
N LYS A 145 28.61 1.20 -8.94
CA LYS A 145 29.04 2.60 -8.82
C LYS A 145 29.37 3.00 -7.38
N ASN A 146 28.53 2.59 -6.43
CA ASN A 146 28.77 2.92 -5.02
C ASN A 146 30.02 2.23 -4.47
N VAL A 147 30.25 0.96 -4.82
CA VAL A 147 31.45 0.21 -4.42
C VAL A 147 32.71 0.85 -5.00
N ILE A 148 32.72 1.14 -6.30
CA ILE A 148 33.86 1.78 -6.97
C ILE A 148 34.15 3.15 -6.35
N ARG A 149 33.14 3.98 -6.11
CA ARG A 149 33.30 5.27 -5.42
C ARG A 149 33.91 5.12 -4.01
N GLY A 150 33.54 4.06 -3.29
CA GLY A 150 34.15 3.74 -2.00
C GLY A 150 35.61 3.31 -2.12
N PHE A 151 35.93 2.49 -3.12
CA PHE A 151 37.30 2.06 -3.40
C PHE A 151 38.19 3.20 -3.87
N ASN A 152 37.73 4.11 -4.72
CA ASN A 152 38.51 5.29 -5.17
C ASN A 152 38.96 6.18 -3.99
N LYS A 153 38.29 6.11 -2.84
CA LYS A 153 38.69 6.85 -1.62
C LYS A 153 39.76 6.15 -0.79
N THR A 154 39.97 4.85 -0.99
CA THR A 154 40.74 3.99 -0.06
C THR A 154 41.82 3.17 -0.74
N LYS A 155 41.76 2.99 -2.06
CA LYS A 155 42.64 2.13 -2.84
C LYS A 155 43.22 2.89 -4.04
N SER A 156 44.48 2.60 -4.36
CA SER A 156 45.16 3.14 -5.55
C SER A 156 44.85 2.39 -6.84
N SER A 157 44.34 1.17 -6.75
CA SER A 157 43.98 0.34 -7.91
C SER A 157 42.78 -0.56 -7.57
N ILE A 158 41.90 -0.76 -8.55
CA ILE A 158 40.66 -1.53 -8.39
C ILE A 158 40.68 -2.70 -9.38
N LYS A 159 40.47 -3.92 -8.87
CA LYS A 159 40.29 -5.12 -9.71
C LYS A 159 38.82 -5.46 -9.89
N GLU A 160 38.42 -5.90 -11.09
CA GLU A 160 37.03 -6.26 -11.41
C GLU A 160 36.41 -7.25 -10.41
N TRP A 161 37.15 -8.30 -10.03
CA TRP A 161 36.63 -9.33 -9.11
C TRP A 161 36.35 -8.78 -7.70
N GLU A 162 37.09 -7.76 -7.25
CA GLU A 162 36.85 -7.12 -5.95
C GLU A 162 35.53 -6.35 -5.98
N VAL A 163 35.26 -5.66 -7.08
CA VAL A 163 33.99 -4.94 -7.30
C VAL A 163 32.83 -5.92 -7.35
N VAL A 164 32.96 -7.02 -8.10
CA VAL A 164 31.93 -8.07 -8.20
C VAL A 164 31.59 -8.63 -6.82
N ARG A 165 32.61 -8.95 -6.02
CA ARG A 165 32.44 -9.49 -4.66
C ARG A 165 31.78 -8.48 -3.73
N ALA A 166 32.28 -7.24 -3.68
CA ALA A 166 31.77 -6.20 -2.79
C ALA A 166 30.36 -5.72 -3.18
N ALA A 167 30.03 -5.70 -4.48
CA ALA A 167 28.69 -5.39 -4.96
C ALA A 167 27.69 -6.53 -4.74
N GLY A 168 28.15 -7.72 -4.35
CA GLY A 168 27.31 -8.90 -4.14
C GLY A 168 26.61 -9.36 -5.42
N LEU A 169 27.36 -9.41 -6.53
CA LEU A 169 26.87 -9.87 -7.82
C LEU A 169 27.06 -11.39 -7.96
N LYS A 170 26.05 -12.08 -8.52
CA LYS A 170 26.18 -13.47 -8.96
C LYS A 170 26.96 -13.53 -10.26
N THR A 171 27.61 -14.67 -10.54
CA THR A 171 28.45 -14.88 -11.73
C THR A 171 27.79 -14.42 -13.03
N HIS A 172 26.56 -14.87 -13.32
CA HIS A 172 25.85 -14.50 -14.54
C HIS A 172 25.56 -12.98 -14.62
N SER A 173 25.21 -12.33 -13.50
CA SER A 173 24.99 -10.88 -13.49
C SER A 173 26.29 -10.10 -13.65
N ALA A 174 27.39 -10.60 -13.09
CA ALA A 174 28.71 -10.00 -13.23
C ALA A 174 29.21 -10.09 -14.68
N GLU A 175 28.99 -11.23 -15.34
CA GLU A 175 29.31 -11.42 -16.76
C GLU A 175 28.49 -10.47 -17.63
N LYS A 176 27.17 -10.41 -17.44
CA LYS A 176 26.29 -9.49 -18.17
C LYS A 176 26.73 -8.02 -18.02
N LEU A 177 27.18 -7.64 -16.83
CA LEU A 177 27.57 -6.26 -16.51
C LEU A 177 29.07 -6.00 -16.63
N ARG A 178 29.84 -6.93 -17.20
CA ARG A 178 31.31 -6.84 -17.22
C ARG A 178 31.80 -5.56 -17.88
N THR A 179 31.25 -5.21 -19.04
CA THR A 179 31.59 -3.97 -19.76
C THR A 179 31.33 -2.74 -18.90
N HIS A 180 30.18 -2.68 -18.23
CA HIS A 180 29.84 -1.57 -17.34
C HIS A 180 30.78 -1.47 -16.12
N ILE A 181 31.17 -2.61 -15.54
CA ILE A 181 32.13 -2.65 -14.43
C ILE A 181 33.48 -2.10 -14.90
N HIS A 182 33.97 -2.58 -16.05
CA HIS A 182 35.23 -2.16 -16.63
C HIS A 182 35.23 -0.64 -16.93
N GLU A 183 34.21 -0.16 -17.63
CA GLU A 183 34.06 1.27 -17.96
C GLU A 183 34.00 2.14 -16.72
N GLU A 184 33.27 1.74 -15.68
CA GLU A 184 33.14 2.55 -14.46
C GLU A 184 34.43 2.56 -13.63
N ILE A 185 35.25 1.49 -13.66
CA ILE A 185 36.57 1.47 -13.01
C ILE A 185 37.52 2.47 -13.67
N TYR A 186 37.52 2.57 -15.01
CA TYR A 186 38.46 3.40 -15.77
C TYR A 186 37.89 4.76 -16.22
N LYS A 187 36.70 5.11 -15.73
CA LYS A 187 35.99 6.35 -16.11
C LYS A 187 36.77 7.62 -15.76
N ASP A 188 37.51 7.60 -14.65
CA ASP A 188 38.30 8.74 -14.19
C ASP A 188 39.64 8.89 -14.96
N CYS A 189 40.15 7.82 -15.60
CA CYS A 189 41.38 7.88 -16.41
C CYS A 189 41.21 8.63 -17.74
N LYS A 190 39.97 8.91 -18.18
CA LYS A 190 39.70 9.64 -19.44
C LYS A 190 39.52 11.14 -19.25
N ASN A 191 39.37 11.63 -18.02
CA ASN A 191 39.16 13.06 -17.74
C ASN A 191 40.46 13.85 -17.50
N GLU A 192 41.62 13.18 -17.42
CA GLU A 192 42.93 13.85 -17.24
C GLU A 192 43.65 14.17 -18.57
N ASN A 193 43.06 13.86 -19.73
CA ASN A 193 43.67 14.09 -21.06
C ASN A 193 43.02 15.24 -21.87
N ILE A 194 42.38 16.20 -21.22
CA ILE A 194 42.00 17.47 -21.86
C ILE A 194 42.62 18.61 -21.05
N ILE A 195 43.93 18.73 -21.19
CA ILE A 195 44.63 20.01 -21.04
C ILE A 195 45.27 20.28 -22.40
N PHE A 196 44.63 21.14 -23.18
CA PHE A 196 45.25 22.03 -24.16
C PHE A 196 44.44 23.33 -24.18
#